data_AF-A0A1A8Z970-F1
#
_entry.id   AF-A0A1A8Z970-F1
#
_cell.length_a   1.000
_cell.length_b   1.000
_cell.length_c   1.000
_cell.angle_alpha   90.00
_cell.angle_beta   90.00
_cell.angle_gamma   90.00
#
_symmetry.space_group_name_H-M   'P 1'
#
loop_
_entity.id
_entity.type
_entity.pdbx_description
1 polymer ?
#
loop_
_entity_poly.entity_id
_entity_poly.type
_entity_poly.pdbx_seq_one_letter_code
_entity_poly.pdbx_strand_id
1 'polypeptide(L)'
;MEMVEHDTRLFSCKPIKVCALRFTETARKRILDAGGECLTFDQLALKHPTGKSCILLRGRTKARKAEKHFGKAPGRPKSKARPYVRSKGRKFEKARGRRKSRAYKK
;
A
#
# COMPACT_ATOMS: atom_id res chain seq x y z
N MET A 1 5.55 -4.48 9.44
CA MET A 1 5.84 -5.87 9.10
C MET A 1 5.74 -5.98 7.59
N GLU A 2 6.89 -6.03 6.90
CA GLU A 2 6.93 -5.98 5.44
C GLU A 2 6.82 -7.39 4.89
N MET A 3 5.63 -7.69 4.38
CA MET A 3 5.28 -8.92 3.69
C MET A 3 5.27 -8.65 2.20
N VAL A 4 5.86 -9.54 1.41
CA VAL A 4 5.86 -9.45 -0.05
C VAL A 4 4.69 -10.25 -0.60
N GLU A 5 3.83 -9.57 -1.35
CA GLU A 5 2.64 -10.12 -1.99
C GLU A 5 2.80 -10.13 -3.51
N HIS A 6 2.06 -11.02 -4.16
CA HIS A 6 2.05 -11.17 -5.60
C HIS A 6 1.11 -10.15 -6.28
N ASP A 7 1.61 -9.40 -7.26
CA ASP A 7 0.77 -8.56 -8.11
C ASP A 7 0.35 -9.31 -9.39
N THR A 8 -0.95 -9.59 -9.53
CA THR A 8 -1.52 -10.25 -10.71
C THR A 8 -1.50 -9.40 -11.97
N ARG A 9 -1.33 -8.08 -11.84
CA ARG A 9 -1.31 -7.14 -12.97
C ARG A 9 0.04 -7.12 -13.68
N LEU A 10 1.09 -7.60 -13.03
CA LEU A 10 2.39 -7.78 -13.66
C LEU A 10 2.32 -9.05 -14.51
N PHE A 11 2.83 -9.03 -15.75
CA PHE A 11 2.80 -10.19 -16.66
C PHE A 11 4.10 -11.01 -16.57
N SER A 12 5.26 -10.37 -16.72
CA SER A 12 6.57 -11.02 -16.59
C SER A 12 7.31 -10.53 -15.34
N CYS A 13 7.96 -11.48 -14.65
CA CYS A 13 8.91 -11.18 -13.58
C CYS A 13 10.33 -11.35 -14.11
N LYS A 14 11.21 -10.41 -13.81
CA LYS A 14 12.66 -10.56 -14.03
C LYS A 14 13.27 -11.41 -12.90
N PRO A 15 14.42 -12.07 -13.12
CA PRO A 15 15.16 -12.74 -12.06
C PRO A 15 15.60 -11.69 -11.03
N ILE A 16 15.02 -11.76 -9.83
CA ILE A 16 15.28 -10.83 -8.73
C ILE A 16 15.65 -11.60 -7.46
N LYS A 17 16.57 -11.02 -6.69
CA LYS A 17 16.92 -11.52 -5.35
C LYS A 17 16.22 -10.63 -4.32
N VAL A 18 15.30 -11.19 -3.56
CA VAL A 18 14.46 -10.43 -2.62
C VAL A 18 14.63 -11.02 -1.22
N CYS A 19 14.94 -10.16 -0.26
CA CYS A 19 14.91 -10.49 1.16
C CYS A 19 13.66 -9.89 1.80
N ALA A 20 12.90 -10.67 2.57
CA ALA A 20 11.76 -10.18 3.32
C ALA A 20 11.51 -11.01 4.58
N LEU A 21 10.70 -10.47 5.50
CA LEU A 21 10.27 -11.20 6.70
C LEU A 21 9.28 -12.31 6.37
N ARG A 22 8.38 -12.04 5.42
CA ARG A 22 7.32 -12.96 4.99
C ARG A 22 7.07 -12.83 3.50
N PHE A 23 6.79 -13.96 2.85
CA PHE A 23 6.39 -14.04 1.45
C PHE A 23 5.04 -14.75 1.37
N THR A 24 4.14 -14.30 0.50
CA THR A 24 3.01 -15.15 0.10
C THR A 24 3.53 -16.33 -0.73
N GLU A 25 2.85 -17.47 -0.65
CA GLU A 25 3.19 -18.66 -1.45
C GLU A 25 3.21 -18.36 -2.94
N THR A 26 2.24 -17.57 -3.41
CA THR A 26 2.13 -17.12 -4.80
C THR A 26 3.29 -16.22 -5.22
N ALA A 27 3.76 -15.33 -4.34
CA ALA A 27 4.90 -14.47 -4.65
C ALA A 27 6.19 -15.28 -4.68
N ARG A 28 6.38 -16.18 -3.71
CA ARG A 28 7.54 -17.08 -3.65
C ARG A 28 7.64 -17.93 -4.91
N LYS A 29 6.54 -18.61 -5.28
CA LYS A 29 6.48 -19.43 -6.50
C LYS A 29 6.89 -18.62 -7.73
N ARG A 30 6.32 -17.43 -7.91
CA ARG A 30 6.60 -16.60 -9.07
C ARG A 30 8.05 -16.10 -9.14
N ILE A 31 8.67 -15.80 -8.00
CA ILE A 31 10.07 -15.38 -7.96
C ILE A 31 10.98 -16.55 -8.34
N LEU A 32 10.69 -17.76 -7.84
CA LEU A 32 11.44 -18.97 -8.16
C LEU A 32 11.26 -19.38 -9.64
N ASP A 33 10.03 -19.32 -10.16
CA ASP A 33 9.72 -19.60 -11.57
C ASP A 33 10.46 -18.64 -12.52
N ALA A 34 10.73 -17.41 -12.08
CA ALA A 34 11.51 -16.42 -12.83
C ALA A 34 13.04 -16.60 -12.68
N GLY A 35 13.51 -17.62 -11.95
CA GLY A 35 14.93 -17.86 -11.66
C GLY A 35 15.52 -16.89 -10.62
N GLY A 36 14.67 -16.29 -9.78
CA GLY A 36 15.07 -15.42 -8.68
C GLY A 36 15.34 -16.16 -7.37
N GLU A 37 15.82 -15.44 -6.35
CA GLU A 37 16.09 -15.98 -5.02
C GLU A 37 15.21 -15.30 -3.96
N CYS A 38 14.56 -16.08 -3.10
CA CYS A 38 13.87 -15.60 -1.91
C CYS A 38 14.74 -15.83 -0.68
N LEU A 39 15.18 -14.76 -0.02
CA LEU A 39 16.09 -14.79 1.13
C LEU A 39 15.35 -14.42 2.42
N THR A 40 15.78 -15.00 3.53
CA THR A 40 15.42 -14.54 4.89
C THR A 40 16.43 -13.52 5.41
N PHE A 41 16.07 -12.77 6.44
CA PHE A 41 16.97 -11.79 7.03
C PHE A 41 18.24 -12.41 7.63
N ASP A 42 18.14 -13.62 8.20
CA ASP A 42 19.31 -14.33 8.72
C ASP A 42 20.27 -14.73 7.57
N GLN A 43 19.72 -15.22 6.46
CA GLN A 43 20.51 -15.54 5.26
C GLN A 43 21.13 -14.29 4.63
N LEU A 44 20.41 -13.17 4.63
CA LEU A 44 20.93 -11.89 4.15
C LEU A 44 22.09 -11.40 5.03
N ALA A 45 21.95 -11.49 6.36
CA ALA A 45 22.99 -11.08 7.29
C ALA A 45 24.28 -11.91 7.13
N LEU A 46 24.15 -13.21 6.85
CA LEU A 46 25.29 -14.08 6.56
C LEU A 46 25.97 -13.73 5.22
N LYS A 47 25.19 -13.48 4.15
CA LYS A 47 25.74 -13.16 2.81
C LYS A 47 26.30 -11.73 2.73
N HIS A 48 25.60 -10.77 3.32
CA HIS A 48 25.90 -9.34 3.23
C HIS A 48 25.87 -8.69 4.61
N PRO A 49 26.83 -9.01 5.50
CA PRO A 49 26.83 -8.51 6.89
C PRO A 49 26.95 -6.98 6.96
N THR A 50 27.58 -6.36 5.97
CA THR A 50 27.74 -4.90 5.87
C THR A 50 26.65 -4.22 5.04
N GLY A 51 25.70 -4.97 4.47
CA GLY A 51 24.65 -4.44 3.60
C GLY A 51 25.12 -3.86 2.25
N LYS A 52 26.38 -4.09 1.86
CA LYS A 52 26.89 -3.67 0.54
C LYS A 52 26.09 -4.32 -0.59
N SER A 53 25.78 -3.54 -1.62
CA SER A 53 24.96 -3.94 -2.79
C SER A 53 23.51 -4.34 -2.46
N CYS A 54 22.98 -3.94 -1.30
CA CYS A 54 21.58 -4.13 -0.94
C CYS A 54 20.80 -2.82 -1.09
N ILE A 55 19.56 -2.91 -1.61
CA ILE A 55 18.64 -1.77 -1.73
C ILE A 55 17.51 -1.96 -0.73
N LEU A 56 17.36 -1.01 0.19
CA LEU A 56 16.26 -1.01 1.15
C LEU A 56 14.99 -0.45 0.49
N LEU A 57 13.93 -1.26 0.45
CA LEU A 57 12.63 -0.86 -0.04
C LEU A 57 11.65 -0.79 1.13
N ARG A 58 10.68 0.13 1.06
CA ARG A 58 9.62 0.25 2.05
C ARG A 58 8.24 0.27 1.39
N GLY A 59 7.30 -0.46 1.98
CA GLY A 59 5.90 -0.44 1.53
C GLY A 59 5.25 0.94 1.71
N ARG A 60 4.21 1.23 0.90
CA ARG A 60 3.44 2.48 0.97
C ARG A 60 2.62 2.57 2.27
N THR A 61 3.15 3.26 3.28
CA THR A 61 2.52 3.39 4.61
C THR A 61 1.17 4.12 4.59
N LYS A 62 1.06 5.21 3.81
CA LYS A 62 -0.15 6.04 3.73
C LYS A 62 -1.27 5.48 2.85
N ALA A 63 -1.11 4.27 2.30
CA ALA A 63 -2.14 3.62 1.48
C ALA A 63 -3.34 3.09 2.30
N ARG A 64 -3.19 2.98 3.63
CA ARG A 64 -4.20 2.45 4.56
C ARG A 64 -5.51 3.26 4.49
N LYS A 65 -6.64 2.59 4.72
CA LYS A 65 -7.96 3.24 4.73
C LYS A 65 -8.09 4.29 5.83
N ALA A 66 -7.51 4.04 7.00
CA ALA A 66 -7.50 4.95 8.15
C ALA A 66 -6.89 6.32 7.80
N GLU A 67 -5.73 6.31 7.14
CA GLU A 67 -5.02 7.52 6.69
C GLU A 67 -5.86 8.42 5.78
N LYS A 68 -6.80 7.84 5.03
CA LYS A 68 -7.70 8.61 4.17
C LYS A 68 -8.73 9.42 4.95
N HIS A 69 -8.95 9.12 6.23
CA HIS A 69 -9.82 9.89 7.12
C HIS A 69 -9.06 10.98 7.88
N PHE A 70 -7.74 10.91 7.94
CA PHE A 70 -6.91 11.89 8.62
C PHE A 70 -6.73 13.19 7.83
N GLY A 71 -6.20 14.22 8.51
CA GLY A 71 -5.98 15.55 7.97
C GLY A 71 -7.13 16.51 8.26
N LYS A 72 -7.24 17.57 7.44
CA LYS A 72 -8.26 18.63 7.65
C LYS A 72 -9.67 18.05 7.65
N ALA A 73 -10.46 18.42 8.66
CA ALA A 73 -11.82 17.93 8.86
C ALA A 73 -12.68 17.96 7.58
N PRO A 74 -13.49 16.92 7.31
CA PRO A 74 -14.38 16.90 6.16
C PRO A 74 -15.42 18.02 6.25
N GLY A 75 -15.36 18.99 5.34
CA GLY A 75 -16.24 20.17 5.36
C GLY A 75 -15.47 21.48 5.33
N ARG A 76 -14.18 21.45 5.72
CA ARG A 76 -13.28 22.60 5.57
C ARG A 76 -12.88 22.80 4.10
N PRO A 77 -12.72 24.06 3.64
CA PRO A 77 -12.21 24.36 2.31
C PRO A 77 -10.92 23.61 2.00
N LYS A 78 -10.79 23.08 0.78
CA LYS A 78 -9.63 22.31 0.27
C LYS A 78 -9.39 20.97 0.99
N SER A 79 -10.24 20.54 1.93
CA SER A 79 -10.11 19.21 2.57
C SER A 79 -10.48 18.07 1.62
N LYS A 80 -9.57 17.10 1.51
CA LYS A 80 -9.78 15.83 0.78
C LYS A 80 -10.01 14.62 1.71
N ALA A 81 -10.11 14.84 3.02
CA ALA A 81 -10.34 13.77 3.98
C ALA A 81 -11.71 13.10 3.73
N ARG A 82 -11.71 11.77 3.82
CA ARG A 82 -12.92 10.96 3.69
C ARG A 82 -13.74 11.07 4.97
N PRO A 83 -15.04 11.37 4.89
CA PRO A 83 -15.90 11.32 6.06
C PRO A 83 -16.11 9.89 6.55
N TYR A 84 -16.37 9.73 7.85
CA TYR A 84 -16.86 8.49 8.43
C TYR A 84 -18.37 8.40 8.19
N VAL A 85 -18.76 7.63 7.18
CA VAL A 85 -20.17 7.45 6.78
C VAL A 85 -20.64 6.04 7.14
N ARG A 86 -21.91 5.92 7.53
CA ARG A 86 -22.55 4.60 7.80
C ARG A 86 -22.56 3.70 6.56
N SER A 87 -22.85 4.27 5.39
CA SER A 87 -22.80 3.56 4.11
C SER A 87 -22.54 4.54 2.95
N LYS A 88 -22.27 3.99 1.76
CA LYS A 88 -22.13 4.79 0.55
C LYS A 88 -23.46 4.81 -0.19
N GLY A 89 -23.99 6.00 -0.49
CA GLY A 89 -25.19 6.13 -1.31
C GLY A 89 -25.57 7.58 -1.56
N ARG A 90 -26.64 7.81 -2.35
CA ARG A 90 -27.18 9.15 -2.61
C ARG A 90 -27.66 9.86 -1.33
N LYS A 91 -28.23 9.08 -0.40
CA LYS A 91 -28.83 9.56 0.85
C LYS A 91 -27.81 9.84 1.97
N PHE A 92 -26.55 9.41 1.84
CA PHE A 92 -25.55 9.48 2.91
C PHE A 92 -24.52 10.58 2.65
N GLU A 93 -24.58 11.66 3.42
CA GLU A 93 -23.58 12.76 3.46
C GLU A 93 -23.13 13.33 2.10
N LYS A 94 -24.06 13.45 1.14
CA LYS A 94 -23.83 14.05 -0.18
C LYS A 94 -24.61 15.36 -0.42
N ALA A 95 -25.40 15.83 0.55
CA ALA A 95 -26.29 16.97 0.39
C ALA A 95 -25.63 18.32 0.74
N ARG A 96 -25.89 18.84 1.94
CA ARG A 96 -25.35 20.12 2.43
C ARG A 96 -23.81 20.05 2.54
N GLY A 97 -23.11 21.09 2.13
CA GLY A 97 -21.64 21.18 2.26
C GLY A 97 -20.82 20.39 1.23
N ARG A 98 -21.48 19.64 0.32
CA ARG A 98 -20.79 18.81 -0.71
C ARG A 98 -21.08 19.23 -2.15
N ARG A 99 -22.15 20.01 -2.39
CA ARG A 99 -22.56 20.51 -3.71
C ARG A 99 -23.03 21.96 -3.62
N LYS A 100 -22.80 22.72 -4.69
CA LYS A 100 -23.12 24.16 -4.74
C LYS A 100 -24.63 24.43 -4.55
N SER A 101 -25.49 23.53 -5.00
CA SER A 101 -26.95 23.70 -4.96
C SER A 101 -27.59 23.56 -3.57
N ARG A 102 -26.84 23.19 -2.52
CA ARG A 102 -27.38 23.00 -1.16
C ARG A 102 -26.53 23.75 -0.14
N ALA A 103 -26.86 25.02 0.05
CA ALA A 103 -26.24 26.02 0.94
C ALA A 103 -24.81 26.41 0.56
N TYR A 104 -23.85 25.50 0.66
CA TYR A 104 -22.44 25.77 0.34
C TYR A 104 -21.72 24.49 -0.10
N LYS A 105 -20.55 24.67 -0.71
CA LYS A 105 -19.66 23.58 -1.11
C LYS A 105 -18.27 23.81 -0.51
N LYS A 106 -17.76 22.81 0.20
CA LYS A 106 -16.36 22.78 0.66
C LYS A 106 -15.35 22.65 -0.47
#